data_AF-A0A520JWL8-F1
#
_entry.id   AF-A0A520JWL8-F1
#
_cell.length_a   1.000
_cell.length_b   1.000
_cell.length_c   1.000
_cell.angle_alpha   90.00
_cell.angle_beta   90.00
_cell.angle_gamma   90.00
#
_symmetry.space_group_name_H-M   'P 1'
#
loop_
_entity.id
_entity.type
_entity.pdbx_description
1 polymer ?
#
loop_
_entity_poly.entity_id
_entity_poly.type
_entity_poly.pdbx_seq_one_letter_code
_entity_poly.pdbx_strand_id
1 'polypeptide(L)'
;VVSTGGAADTKNDSVYTYTVDLAGEDDVPVFHCFVDAVFRGTDTNIVQLMYVFLTDDDVLEIEVNEQYGAMEVVTANARRIIVRNDEDTLDVDTDTTELIMGNMYFKTADNDLAEDGDGAIRFYPMAEYTEPGTYDIRGNVESIAVTAGKNVAMEWNAANFAAFWYDLDDNLQTEKLTLAANTVSADDRTIDEDTLNYTTKPVYQQYELNEAGLLLEVGVANRTGYFIEGWMAEKYVAIDNNADKLVKLLVEFEDDDKKTLSTGEAWDLGEGFSLTAQQIDLEGEKCWLTLEKDGKELDSEVVSTGGAADTKNDSVYTYTVDLAGEDDVPVFHCFVDAVFRGTDTNIVQLMYVFLTDDNVLEIEVNEQYGAMEVVTANARQIIVRNDEDTLDLDADTTELIMGNMYFKTADNDDGDRALRFYPYVEWTVGGAPTDEIDETATPEPTEAEHADGNVTDGAGEGEGEGEGEGEAVATATTAPTEAEAEPTEAETEPTEPEKTPGFEAVFAISGLLAIAYLVLRQRD
;
A
#
# COMPACT_ATOMS: atom_id res chain seq x y z
N VAL A 1 -16.00 -48.07 -5.78
CA VAL A 1 -17.27 -47.90 -5.01
C VAL A 1 -16.84 -47.75 -3.57
N VAL A 2 -17.12 -46.58 -2.98
CA VAL A 2 -16.71 -46.19 -1.63
C VAL A 2 -17.94 -46.32 -0.71
N SER A 3 -17.80 -46.82 0.51
CA SER A 3 -18.93 -47.16 1.38
C SER A 3 -18.86 -46.52 2.76
N THR A 4 -19.94 -45.84 3.16
CA THR A 4 -20.13 -45.27 4.51
C THR A 4 -20.86 -46.29 5.39
N GLY A 5 -20.16 -47.21 6.07
CA GLY A 5 -20.84 -48.12 7.00
C GLY A 5 -20.13 -49.39 7.48
N GLY A 6 -18.81 -49.51 7.38
CA GLY A 6 -18.08 -50.66 7.89
C GLY A 6 -17.87 -50.65 9.40
N ALA A 7 -17.69 -51.83 10.01
CA ALA A 7 -17.16 -51.94 11.38
C ALA A 7 -15.81 -51.21 11.48
N ALA A 8 -15.38 -50.83 12.69
CA ALA A 8 -14.19 -50.00 12.94
C ALA A 8 -12.87 -50.43 12.26
N ASP A 9 -12.82 -51.62 11.66
CA ASP A 9 -11.70 -52.20 10.90
C ASP A 9 -11.65 -51.84 9.39
N THR A 10 -12.60 -51.08 8.83
CA THR A 10 -12.60 -50.74 7.38
C THR A 10 -12.77 -49.26 7.06
N LYS A 11 -12.14 -48.35 7.82
CA LYS A 11 -12.12 -46.91 7.48
C LYS A 11 -11.56 -46.61 6.07
N ASN A 12 -10.73 -47.50 5.53
CA ASN A 12 -10.16 -47.35 4.17
C ASN A 12 -11.20 -47.48 3.06
N ASP A 13 -12.34 -48.16 3.29
CA ASP A 13 -13.40 -48.29 2.29
C ASP A 13 -14.19 -46.98 2.07
N SER A 14 -13.91 -45.96 2.89
CA SER A 14 -14.43 -44.60 2.78
C SER A 14 -13.49 -43.63 2.04
N VAL A 15 -12.29 -44.06 1.65
CA VAL A 15 -11.35 -43.22 0.91
C VAL A 15 -11.44 -43.52 -0.58
N TYR A 16 -11.59 -42.47 -1.39
CA TYR A 16 -11.35 -42.54 -2.83
C TYR A 16 -9.93 -42.05 -3.09
N THR A 17 -9.14 -42.83 -3.80
CA THR A 17 -7.80 -42.44 -4.27
C THR A 17 -7.74 -42.69 -5.77
N TYR A 18 -7.26 -41.69 -6.49
CA TYR A 18 -6.94 -41.76 -7.91
C TYR A 18 -5.42 -41.71 -8.06
N THR A 19 -4.86 -42.75 -8.70
CA THR A 19 -3.44 -42.88 -8.96
C THR A 19 -3.15 -42.81 -10.45
N VAL A 20 -1.96 -42.32 -10.80
CA VAL A 20 -1.43 -42.22 -12.16
C VAL A 20 0.06 -42.56 -12.15
N ASP A 21 0.57 -43.04 -13.28
CA ASP A 21 2.02 -43.21 -13.47
C ASP A 21 2.60 -41.87 -13.97
N LEU A 22 3.53 -41.26 -13.22
CA LEU A 22 4.09 -39.93 -13.50
C LEU A 22 5.61 -39.93 -13.33
N ALA A 23 6.33 -39.30 -14.27
CA ALA A 23 7.80 -39.16 -14.23
C ALA A 23 8.57 -40.46 -13.91
N GLY A 24 8.08 -41.60 -14.40
CA GLY A 24 8.70 -42.91 -14.17
C GLY A 24 8.40 -43.55 -12.81
N GLU A 25 7.58 -42.92 -11.98
CA GLU A 25 7.02 -43.48 -10.76
C GLU A 25 5.62 -44.04 -11.04
N ASP A 26 5.38 -45.29 -10.63
CA ASP A 26 4.11 -45.98 -10.82
C ASP A 26 3.15 -45.70 -9.65
N ASP A 27 1.84 -45.70 -9.91
CA ASP A 27 0.78 -45.62 -8.90
C ASP A 27 0.83 -44.37 -7.97
N VAL A 28 1.24 -43.20 -8.49
CA VAL A 28 1.33 -41.94 -7.74
C VAL A 28 -0.08 -41.40 -7.42
N PRO A 29 -0.45 -41.20 -6.14
CA PRO A 29 -1.75 -40.66 -5.77
C PRO A 29 -1.80 -39.15 -6.02
N VAL A 30 -2.53 -38.73 -7.05
CA VAL A 30 -2.70 -37.29 -7.39
C VAL A 30 -3.99 -36.69 -6.85
N PHE A 31 -4.98 -37.53 -6.53
CA PHE A 31 -6.20 -37.09 -5.87
C PHE A 31 -6.65 -38.10 -4.83
N HIS A 32 -7.06 -37.60 -3.67
CA HIS A 32 -7.85 -38.41 -2.75
C HIS A 32 -8.87 -37.57 -1.96
N CYS A 33 -9.93 -38.24 -1.53
CA CYS A 33 -10.91 -37.66 -0.61
C CYS A 33 -11.50 -38.73 0.30
N PHE A 34 -11.92 -38.32 1.49
CA PHE A 34 -12.68 -39.15 2.41
C PHE A 34 -14.18 -38.87 2.23
N VAL A 35 -14.96 -39.91 1.96
CA VAL A 35 -16.42 -39.84 1.96
C VAL A 35 -16.91 -39.97 3.39
N ASP A 36 -17.23 -38.82 3.99
CA ASP A 36 -17.70 -38.73 5.37
C ASP A 36 -19.15 -39.23 5.49
N ALA A 37 -20.03 -38.72 4.62
CA ALA A 37 -21.44 -39.06 4.66
C ALA A 37 -22.07 -39.10 3.27
N VAL A 38 -23.07 -39.97 3.13
CA VAL A 38 -23.94 -40.03 1.95
C VAL A 38 -25.39 -39.89 2.40
N PHE A 39 -26.02 -38.81 1.96
CA PHE A 39 -27.41 -38.51 2.26
C PHE A 39 -28.29 -38.84 1.06
N ARG A 40 -29.36 -39.59 1.31
CA ARG A 40 -30.40 -39.84 0.31
C ARG A 40 -31.64 -39.02 0.64
N GLY A 41 -31.87 -37.95 -0.12
CA GLY A 41 -33.09 -37.16 -0.06
C GLY A 41 -34.16 -37.67 -1.03
N THR A 42 -35.37 -37.13 -0.91
CA THR A 42 -36.49 -37.41 -1.83
C THR A 42 -36.27 -36.78 -3.21
N ASP A 43 -35.59 -35.64 -3.25
CA ASP A 43 -35.41 -34.83 -4.45
C ASP A 43 -33.96 -34.80 -4.93
N THR A 44 -32.99 -34.79 -4.00
CA THR A 44 -31.55 -34.82 -4.30
C THR A 44 -30.80 -35.76 -3.35
N ASN A 45 -29.73 -36.37 -3.86
CA ASN A 45 -28.76 -37.11 -3.04
C ASN A 45 -27.52 -36.23 -2.86
N ILE A 46 -26.92 -36.24 -1.67
CA ILE A 46 -25.74 -35.44 -1.31
C ILE A 46 -24.63 -36.38 -0.85
N VAL A 47 -23.40 -36.08 -1.24
CA VAL A 47 -22.19 -36.72 -0.72
C VAL A 47 -21.35 -35.64 -0.05
N GLN A 48 -21.01 -35.86 1.22
CA GLN A 48 -20.12 -35.00 1.97
C GLN A 48 -18.70 -35.58 1.89
N LEU A 49 -17.76 -34.74 1.47
CA LEU A 49 -16.34 -35.06 1.37
C LEU A 49 -15.56 -34.32 2.45
N MET A 50 -14.52 -34.96 2.96
CA MET A 50 -13.51 -34.37 3.84
C MET A 50 -12.11 -34.73 3.33
N TYR A 51 -11.09 -34.00 3.81
CA TYR A 51 -9.68 -34.27 3.53
C TYR A 51 -9.41 -34.43 2.03
N VAL A 52 -9.89 -33.45 1.24
CA VAL A 52 -9.68 -33.43 -0.21
C VAL A 52 -8.26 -32.97 -0.45
N PHE A 53 -7.51 -33.79 -1.19
CA PHE A 53 -6.16 -33.50 -1.63
C PHE A 53 -6.12 -33.63 -3.15
N LEU A 54 -5.47 -32.67 -3.79
CA LEU A 54 -5.22 -32.64 -5.22
C LEU A 54 -3.83 -32.07 -5.47
N THR A 55 -3.05 -32.76 -6.29
CA THR A 55 -1.81 -32.23 -6.87
C THR A 55 -1.98 -32.11 -8.36
N ASP A 56 -1.25 -31.15 -8.95
CA ASP A 56 -1.08 -31.11 -10.39
C ASP A 56 -0.36 -32.38 -10.87
N ASP A 57 -0.70 -32.84 -12.08
CA ASP A 57 -0.04 -33.97 -12.72
C ASP A 57 1.12 -33.54 -13.64
N ASP A 58 1.37 -32.23 -13.76
CA ASP A 58 2.59 -31.66 -14.35
C ASP A 58 3.78 -31.77 -13.38
N VAL A 59 4.71 -32.69 -13.68
CA VAL A 59 5.86 -32.97 -12.81
C VAL A 59 7.07 -32.15 -13.23
N LEU A 60 7.60 -31.37 -12.29
CA LEU A 60 8.94 -30.80 -12.39
C LEU A 60 10.00 -31.87 -12.03
N GLU A 61 10.56 -32.50 -13.05
CA GLU A 61 11.71 -33.41 -12.91
C GLU A 61 13.00 -32.59 -12.81
N ILE A 62 13.85 -32.89 -11.82
CA ILE A 62 15.11 -32.16 -11.57
C ILE A 62 16.28 -33.12 -11.77
N GLU A 63 17.11 -32.85 -12.76
CA GLU A 63 18.26 -33.67 -13.14
C GLU A 63 19.60 -33.00 -12.84
N VAL A 64 20.66 -33.81 -12.70
CA VAL A 64 22.02 -33.28 -12.53
C VAL A 64 22.46 -32.58 -13.82
N ASN A 65 23.17 -31.47 -13.66
CA ASN A 65 23.58 -30.51 -14.71
C ASN A 65 22.44 -29.69 -15.33
N GLU A 66 21.25 -29.68 -14.73
CA GLU A 66 20.23 -28.68 -15.06
C GLU A 66 20.56 -27.34 -14.40
N GLN A 67 20.23 -26.26 -15.12
CA GLN A 67 20.52 -24.89 -14.71
C GLN A 67 19.22 -24.13 -14.41
N TYR A 68 19.19 -23.44 -13.27
CA TYR A 68 18.13 -22.54 -12.83
C TYR A 68 18.76 -21.19 -12.49
N GLY A 69 18.59 -20.19 -13.35
CA GLY A 69 19.31 -18.91 -13.19
C GLY A 69 20.83 -19.13 -13.16
N ALA A 70 21.50 -18.59 -12.16
CA ALA A 70 22.93 -18.76 -11.94
C ALA A 70 23.31 -20.07 -11.21
N MET A 71 22.34 -20.94 -10.92
CA MET A 71 22.53 -22.15 -10.11
C MET A 71 22.44 -23.42 -10.96
N GLU A 72 23.41 -24.32 -10.83
CA GLU A 72 23.43 -25.64 -11.45
C GLU A 72 23.15 -26.74 -10.43
N VAL A 73 22.33 -27.73 -10.81
CA VAL A 73 22.06 -28.93 -10.02
C VAL A 73 23.29 -29.85 -10.00
N VAL A 74 24.00 -29.87 -8.88
CA VAL A 74 25.16 -30.75 -8.66
C VAL A 74 24.79 -32.07 -7.98
N THR A 75 23.59 -32.18 -7.41
CA THR A 75 23.07 -33.41 -6.83
C THR A 75 21.55 -33.44 -6.94
N ALA A 76 20.99 -34.46 -7.57
CA ALA A 76 19.57 -34.79 -7.52
C ALA A 76 19.40 -36.27 -7.17
N ASN A 77 18.71 -36.56 -6.07
CA ASN A 77 18.34 -37.91 -5.65
C ASN A 77 17.20 -37.87 -4.63
N ALA A 78 16.63 -39.03 -4.31
CA ALA A 78 15.50 -39.20 -3.39
C ALA A 78 15.67 -38.63 -1.96
N ARG A 79 16.85 -38.15 -1.55
CA ARG A 79 17.09 -37.58 -0.21
C ARG A 79 17.35 -36.09 -0.19
N ARG A 80 17.83 -35.52 -1.29
CA ARG A 80 18.19 -34.10 -1.38
C ARG A 80 18.46 -33.68 -2.82
N ILE A 81 18.20 -32.41 -3.06
CA ILE A 81 18.72 -31.65 -4.20
C ILE A 81 19.79 -30.70 -3.65
N ILE A 82 20.90 -30.55 -4.37
CA ILE A 82 21.90 -29.52 -4.11
C ILE A 82 22.12 -28.80 -5.42
N VAL A 83 21.89 -27.49 -5.39
CA VAL A 83 22.26 -26.58 -6.46
C VAL A 83 23.45 -25.74 -6.01
N ARG A 84 24.27 -25.29 -6.97
CA ARG A 84 25.46 -24.47 -6.72
C ARG A 84 25.65 -23.53 -7.89
N ASN A 85 26.12 -22.32 -7.65
CA ASN A 85 26.64 -21.49 -8.73
C ASN A 85 27.92 -22.14 -9.29
N ASP A 86 27.77 -22.83 -10.42
CA ASP A 86 28.84 -23.51 -11.13
C ASP A 86 28.87 -22.94 -12.55
N GLU A 87 30.08 -22.63 -13.03
CA GLU A 87 30.36 -21.85 -14.24
C GLU A 87 29.88 -20.37 -14.26
N ASP A 88 28.76 -20.04 -13.63
CA ASP A 88 28.24 -18.68 -13.49
C ASP A 88 28.64 -18.03 -12.15
N THR A 89 29.01 -16.77 -12.21
CA THR A 89 29.30 -15.94 -11.04
C THR A 89 28.07 -15.15 -10.65
N LEU A 90 27.67 -15.24 -9.39
CA LEU A 90 26.74 -14.30 -8.79
C LEU A 90 27.52 -13.04 -8.42
N ASP A 91 27.27 -11.95 -9.13
CA ASP A 91 27.88 -10.67 -8.83
C ASP A 91 27.04 -9.90 -7.81
N VAL A 92 27.72 -9.24 -6.87
CA VAL A 92 27.07 -8.41 -5.84
C VAL A 92 27.64 -6.99 -5.90
N ASP A 93 27.88 -6.52 -7.12
CA ASP A 93 28.18 -5.13 -7.44
C ASP A 93 27.09 -4.20 -6.89
N THR A 94 27.44 -2.96 -6.59
CA THR A 94 26.53 -1.94 -6.04
C THR A 94 25.41 -1.61 -7.03
N ASP A 95 24.25 -1.26 -6.50
CA ASP A 95 23.01 -1.01 -7.24
C ASP A 95 22.65 -2.08 -8.29
N THR A 96 22.64 -3.34 -7.87
CA THR A 96 22.24 -4.44 -8.75
C THR A 96 21.09 -5.24 -8.16
N THR A 97 20.26 -5.76 -9.06
CA THR A 97 19.30 -6.84 -8.77
C THR A 97 19.77 -8.08 -9.53
N GLU A 98 20.47 -8.97 -8.84
CA GLU A 98 21.12 -10.13 -9.44
C GLU A 98 20.25 -11.38 -9.28
N LEU A 99 19.91 -12.04 -10.39
CA LEU A 99 19.10 -13.26 -10.38
C LEU A 99 19.88 -14.44 -9.80
N ILE A 100 19.36 -15.06 -8.74
CA ILE A 100 19.89 -16.31 -8.20
C ILE A 100 19.31 -17.48 -8.99
N MET A 101 18.01 -17.76 -8.82
CA MET A 101 17.28 -18.82 -9.52
C MET A 101 15.77 -18.66 -9.29
N GLY A 102 14.94 -19.07 -10.24
CA GLY A 102 13.48 -18.93 -10.12
C GLY A 102 13.08 -17.47 -9.98
N ASN A 103 12.35 -17.14 -8.89
CA ASN A 103 12.01 -15.77 -8.51
C ASN A 103 12.89 -15.21 -7.39
N MET A 104 14.05 -15.82 -7.10
CA MET A 104 14.98 -15.36 -6.06
C MET A 104 16.10 -14.51 -6.64
N TYR A 105 16.38 -13.37 -5.99
CA TYR A 105 17.39 -12.40 -6.39
C TYR A 105 18.23 -11.97 -5.19
N PHE A 106 19.40 -11.38 -5.44
CA PHE A 106 20.04 -10.46 -4.51
C PHE A 106 19.71 -9.03 -4.95
N LYS A 107 19.31 -8.17 -4.01
CA LYS A 107 19.35 -6.71 -4.19
C LYS A 107 20.52 -6.17 -3.39
N THR A 108 21.36 -5.36 -4.02
CA THR A 108 22.54 -4.73 -3.40
C THR A 108 22.31 -3.22 -3.26
N ALA A 109 22.96 -2.64 -2.26
CA ALA A 109 22.93 -1.21 -2.00
C ALA A 109 23.63 -0.43 -3.11
N ASP A 110 23.12 0.74 -3.45
CA ASP A 110 23.88 1.79 -4.13
C ASP A 110 24.68 2.61 -3.11
N ASN A 111 25.53 1.94 -2.36
CA ASN A 111 26.41 2.63 -1.46
C ASN A 111 27.80 2.71 -2.07
N ASP A 112 28.20 3.92 -2.41
CA ASP A 112 29.55 4.19 -2.89
C ASP A 112 30.53 3.58 -1.88
N LEU A 113 31.34 2.62 -2.33
CA LEU A 113 32.39 2.03 -1.49
C LEU A 113 33.42 3.14 -1.25
N ALA A 114 33.17 3.94 -0.21
CA ALA A 114 33.89 5.18 0.03
C ALA A 114 35.41 4.96 -0.11
N GLU A 115 36.09 5.89 -0.81
CA GLU A 115 37.56 5.81 -1.05
C GLU A 115 38.36 5.75 0.26
N ASP A 116 37.74 6.09 1.41
CA ASP A 116 38.33 6.05 2.74
C ASP A 116 38.25 4.68 3.45
N GLY A 117 37.59 3.70 2.82
CA GLY A 117 37.64 2.28 3.22
C GLY A 117 36.66 1.88 4.33
N ASP A 118 35.60 2.65 4.57
CA ASP A 118 34.48 2.25 5.45
C ASP A 118 33.32 1.55 4.73
N GLY A 119 33.32 1.58 3.38
CA GLY A 119 32.29 0.98 2.54
C GLY A 119 32.07 -0.50 2.85
N ALA A 120 30.86 -0.82 3.29
CA ALA A 120 30.41 -2.20 3.49
C ALA A 120 29.50 -2.61 2.32
N ILE A 121 29.74 -3.78 1.73
CA ILE A 121 28.77 -4.36 0.78
C ILE A 121 27.53 -4.74 1.58
N ARG A 122 26.38 -4.15 1.24
CA ARG A 122 25.07 -4.47 1.81
C ARG A 122 24.19 -5.06 0.72
N PHE A 123 23.59 -6.20 1.03
CA PHE A 123 22.68 -6.90 0.13
C PHE A 123 21.78 -7.82 0.92
N TYR A 124 20.63 -8.16 0.36
CA TYR A 124 19.73 -9.17 0.91
C TYR A 124 19.15 -10.07 -0.20
N PRO A 125 18.85 -11.34 0.12
CA PRO A 125 18.07 -12.17 -0.77
C PRO A 125 16.61 -11.71 -0.76
N MET A 126 15.99 -11.61 -1.92
CA MET A 126 14.58 -11.28 -2.07
C MET A 126 13.88 -12.28 -2.99
N ALA A 127 12.56 -12.33 -2.87
CA ALA A 127 11.69 -12.95 -3.86
C ALA A 127 10.74 -11.89 -4.40
N GLU A 128 10.59 -11.83 -5.71
CA GLU A 128 9.68 -10.89 -6.36
C GLU A 128 8.33 -11.56 -6.65
N TYR A 129 7.24 -10.89 -6.27
CA TYR A 129 5.87 -11.28 -6.58
C TYR A 129 5.17 -10.12 -7.28
N THR A 130 4.86 -10.28 -8.55
CA THR A 130 4.20 -9.25 -9.39
C THR A 130 2.78 -9.63 -9.80
N GLU A 131 2.38 -10.87 -9.54
CA GLU A 131 1.02 -11.32 -9.83
C GLU A 131 0.04 -10.71 -8.82
N PRO A 132 -1.19 -10.39 -9.25
CA PRO A 132 -2.22 -9.92 -8.34
C PRO A 132 -2.57 -10.99 -7.32
N GLY A 133 -2.66 -10.60 -6.05
CA GLY A 133 -2.95 -11.51 -4.96
C GLY A 133 -2.56 -10.96 -3.61
N THR A 134 -2.92 -11.70 -2.57
CA THR A 134 -2.49 -11.44 -1.20
C THR A 134 -1.35 -12.38 -0.84
N TYR A 135 -0.28 -11.82 -0.32
CA TYR A 135 0.96 -12.51 -0.01
C TYR A 135 1.35 -12.30 1.45
N ASP A 136 1.92 -13.33 2.06
CA ASP A 136 2.43 -13.27 3.43
C ASP A 136 3.92 -12.89 3.40
N ILE A 137 4.23 -11.66 3.82
CA ILE A 137 5.62 -11.23 4.03
C ILE A 137 5.99 -11.60 5.45
N ARG A 138 6.67 -12.75 5.63
CA ARG A 138 6.97 -13.30 6.96
C ARG A 138 8.25 -12.75 7.58
N GLY A 139 8.30 -12.82 8.91
CA GLY A 139 9.53 -12.76 9.68
C GLY A 139 10.13 -14.12 10.01
N ASN A 140 11.22 -14.08 10.76
CA ASN A 140 11.91 -15.27 11.22
C ASN A 140 11.02 -16.10 12.14
N VAL A 141 11.10 -17.41 11.96
CA VAL A 141 10.38 -18.39 12.77
C VAL A 141 11.07 -18.58 14.12
N GLU A 142 10.30 -18.41 15.18
CA GLU A 142 10.69 -18.76 16.53
C GLU A 142 10.23 -20.19 16.85
N SER A 143 11.09 -20.96 17.51
CA SER A 143 10.82 -22.36 17.84
C SER A 143 11.18 -22.65 19.29
N ILE A 144 10.17 -22.86 20.12
CA ILE A 144 10.30 -23.15 21.54
C ILE A 144 10.11 -24.65 21.76
N ALA A 145 11.17 -25.33 22.15
CA ALA A 145 11.12 -26.74 22.50
C ALA A 145 10.46 -26.97 23.88
N VAL A 146 9.80 -28.11 24.04
CA VAL A 146 9.16 -28.54 25.30
C VAL A 146 10.13 -28.53 26.50
N THR A 147 11.41 -28.79 26.27
CA THR A 147 12.43 -28.84 27.31
C THR A 147 13.06 -27.48 27.62
N ALA A 148 12.69 -26.42 26.90
CA ALA A 148 13.20 -25.08 27.15
C ALA A 148 12.53 -24.54 28.44
N GLY A 149 13.26 -24.57 29.56
CA GLY A 149 12.71 -24.13 30.84
C GLY A 149 12.47 -22.62 30.96
N LYS A 150 13.09 -21.81 30.08
CA LYS A 150 12.92 -20.35 29.98
C LYS A 150 13.18 -19.91 28.54
N ASN A 151 12.30 -19.11 27.98
CA ASN A 151 12.50 -18.50 26.67
C ASN A 151 13.14 -17.13 26.82
N VAL A 152 14.09 -16.83 25.93
CA VAL A 152 14.71 -15.50 25.82
C VAL A 152 13.72 -14.53 25.21
N ALA A 153 13.95 -13.23 25.41
CA ALA A 153 13.19 -12.22 24.69
C ALA A 153 13.43 -12.38 23.19
N MET A 154 12.37 -12.20 22.41
CA MET A 154 12.41 -12.29 20.95
C MET A 154 12.32 -10.87 20.39
N GLU A 155 13.02 -10.62 19.28
CA GLU A 155 12.99 -9.34 18.58
C GLU A 155 12.92 -9.60 17.09
N TRP A 156 11.91 -9.00 16.46
CA TRP A 156 11.82 -8.85 15.02
C TRP A 156 12.10 -7.40 14.64
N ASN A 157 12.99 -7.19 13.68
CA ASN A 157 13.34 -5.91 13.07
C ASN A 157 13.56 -6.15 11.56
N ALA A 158 13.91 -5.12 10.79
CA ALA A 158 13.98 -5.26 9.34
C ALA A 158 15.01 -6.30 8.85
N ALA A 159 16.01 -6.65 9.66
CA ALA A 159 17.00 -7.68 9.31
C ALA A 159 16.45 -9.12 9.38
N ASN A 160 15.33 -9.35 10.07
CA ASN A 160 14.74 -10.67 10.24
C ASN A 160 13.22 -10.70 10.06
N PHE A 161 12.62 -9.58 9.67
CA PHE A 161 11.23 -9.44 9.31
C PHE A 161 11.11 -8.53 8.10
N ALA A 162 11.05 -9.15 6.92
CA ALA A 162 11.13 -8.48 5.62
C ALA A 162 9.97 -7.52 5.33
N ALA A 163 8.90 -7.52 6.14
CA ALA A 163 7.83 -6.54 6.03
C ALA A 163 8.24 -5.17 6.56
N PHE A 164 9.12 -5.11 7.57
CA PHE A 164 9.55 -3.84 8.11
C PHE A 164 10.46 -3.10 7.14
N TRP A 165 10.24 -1.78 7.04
CA TRP A 165 10.98 -0.95 6.10
C TRP A 165 12.48 -0.94 6.42
N TYR A 166 13.28 -1.03 5.35
CA TYR A 166 14.74 -0.94 5.40
C TYR A 166 15.24 -0.12 4.23
N ASP A 167 16.01 0.92 4.54
CA ASP A 167 16.83 1.60 3.56
C ASP A 167 18.12 0.82 3.35
N LEU A 168 18.30 0.30 2.13
CA LEU A 168 19.46 -0.53 1.81
C LEU A 168 20.74 0.32 1.65
N ASP A 169 20.62 1.57 1.25
CA ASP A 169 21.71 2.45 0.81
C ASP A 169 22.29 3.25 1.98
N ASP A 170 21.46 3.59 2.96
CA ASP A 170 21.85 4.26 4.21
C ASP A 170 21.79 3.38 5.45
N ASN A 171 21.36 2.12 5.30
CA ASN A 171 21.27 1.14 6.39
C ASN A 171 20.35 1.65 7.51
N LEU A 172 19.22 2.22 7.10
CA LEU A 172 18.22 2.78 8.00
C LEU A 172 17.07 1.78 8.21
N GLN A 173 16.59 1.74 9.44
CA GLN A 173 15.39 1.02 9.87
C GLN A 173 14.88 1.66 11.16
N THR A 174 13.58 1.55 11.40
CA THR A 174 12.96 2.21 12.55
C THR A 174 12.17 1.25 13.44
N GLU A 175 11.54 0.24 12.83
CA GLU A 175 10.55 -0.62 13.47
C GLU A 175 11.18 -1.79 14.23
N LYS A 176 10.55 -2.14 15.36
CA LYS A 176 10.83 -3.36 16.11
C LYS A 176 9.56 -3.94 16.71
N LEU A 177 9.40 -5.25 16.64
CA LEU A 177 8.43 -6.01 17.41
C LEU A 177 9.18 -6.88 18.42
N THR A 178 8.83 -6.78 19.70
CA THR A 178 9.53 -7.49 20.78
C THR A 178 8.55 -8.25 21.65
N LEU A 179 8.86 -9.51 21.91
CA LEU A 179 8.13 -10.36 22.85
C LEU A 179 9.01 -10.60 24.08
N ALA A 180 8.48 -10.26 25.25
CA ALA A 180 9.23 -10.37 26.49
C ALA A 180 9.64 -11.82 26.81
N ALA A 181 10.76 -11.96 27.52
CA ALA A 181 11.26 -13.26 27.91
C ALA A 181 10.26 -13.97 28.85
N ASN A 182 10.05 -15.27 28.62
CA ASN A 182 9.14 -16.13 29.40
C ASN A 182 7.65 -15.77 29.28
N THR A 183 7.23 -15.04 28.25
CA THR A 183 5.81 -14.84 27.96
C THR A 183 5.15 -16.14 27.51
N VAL A 184 5.72 -16.82 26.51
CA VAL A 184 5.18 -18.06 25.96
C VAL A 184 6.09 -19.26 26.23
N SER A 185 5.53 -20.46 26.15
CA SER A 185 6.19 -21.75 26.27
C SER A 185 5.48 -22.82 25.44
N ALA A 186 5.99 -24.05 25.46
CA ALA A 186 5.30 -25.18 24.82
C ALA A 186 3.95 -25.52 25.46
N ASP A 187 3.77 -25.19 26.75
CA ASP A 187 2.57 -25.50 27.54
C ASP A 187 1.67 -24.29 27.79
N ASP A 188 2.18 -23.09 27.49
CA ASP A 188 1.51 -21.80 27.71
C ASP A 188 1.72 -20.95 26.46
N ARG A 189 0.70 -20.93 25.60
CA ARG A 189 0.78 -20.31 24.27
C ARG A 189 0.12 -18.94 24.24
N THR A 190 -0.25 -18.41 25.41
CA THR A 190 -0.90 -17.11 25.53
C THR A 190 0.16 -16.03 25.74
N ILE A 191 0.09 -15.00 24.90
CA ILE A 191 0.81 -13.75 25.10
C ILE A 191 -0.03 -12.91 26.07
N ASP A 192 0.43 -12.86 27.32
CA ASP A 192 -0.17 -12.02 28.36
C ASP A 192 -0.10 -10.53 27.99
N GLU A 193 -1.02 -9.74 28.57
CA GLU A 193 -1.00 -8.28 28.54
C GLU A 193 0.40 -7.71 28.87
N ASP A 194 0.71 -6.57 28.29
CA ASP A 194 1.94 -5.82 28.50
C ASP A 194 3.26 -6.48 27.99
N THR A 195 3.21 -7.62 27.30
CA THR A 195 4.42 -8.39 26.97
C THR A 195 4.87 -8.36 25.51
N LEU A 196 4.02 -7.89 24.60
CA LEU A 196 4.32 -7.65 23.18
C LEU A 196 4.41 -6.14 22.95
N ASN A 197 5.55 -5.66 22.46
CA ASN A 197 5.75 -4.23 22.18
C ASN A 197 6.18 -4.05 20.72
N TYR A 198 5.49 -3.16 20.02
CA TYR A 198 5.93 -2.57 18.77
C TYR A 198 6.51 -1.18 19.05
N THR A 199 7.67 -0.85 18.49
CA THR A 199 8.32 0.45 18.66
C THR A 199 8.84 0.98 17.34
N THR A 200 8.73 2.29 17.14
CA THR A 200 9.32 3.00 16.01
C THR A 200 9.80 4.39 16.43
N LYS A 201 10.69 4.98 15.64
CA LYS A 201 11.22 6.33 15.86
C LYS A 201 11.75 6.93 14.54
N PRO A 202 11.79 8.26 14.42
CA PRO A 202 12.30 8.88 13.22
C PRO A 202 13.81 8.68 13.07
N VAL A 203 14.25 8.50 11.84
CA VAL A 203 15.67 8.51 11.43
C VAL A 203 15.87 9.57 10.36
N TYR A 204 16.96 10.32 10.46
CA TYR A 204 17.26 11.40 9.53
C TYR A 204 17.72 10.84 8.18
N GLN A 205 17.18 11.39 7.10
CA GLN A 205 17.59 11.17 5.72
C GLN A 205 17.98 12.52 5.12
N GLN A 206 19.10 12.58 4.39
CA GLN A 206 19.50 13.79 3.68
C GLN A 206 18.66 13.94 2.40
N TYR A 207 18.35 15.16 1.98
CA TYR A 207 17.74 15.36 0.66
C TYR A 207 18.79 15.24 -0.45
N GLU A 208 18.44 14.61 -1.55
CA GLU A 208 19.26 14.50 -2.77
C GLU A 208 19.74 15.86 -3.30
N LEU A 209 18.89 16.89 -3.28
CA LEU A 209 19.31 18.24 -3.65
C LEU A 209 20.47 18.76 -2.77
N ASN A 210 20.52 18.34 -1.50
CA ASN A 210 21.50 18.79 -0.54
C ASN A 210 22.84 18.09 -0.76
N GLU A 211 22.81 16.82 -1.16
CA GLU A 211 23.98 16.08 -1.62
C GLU A 211 24.63 16.77 -2.84
N ALA A 212 23.79 17.29 -3.74
CA ALA A 212 24.22 18.12 -4.88
C ALA A 212 24.73 19.54 -4.48
N GLY A 213 24.71 19.87 -3.18
CA GLY A 213 25.16 21.15 -2.63
C GLY A 213 24.16 22.30 -2.80
N LEU A 214 22.90 22.00 -3.12
CA LEU A 214 21.80 22.95 -3.15
C LEU A 214 21.17 23.06 -1.76
N LEU A 215 20.43 24.14 -1.53
CA LEU A 215 19.66 24.33 -0.30
C LEU A 215 18.20 24.56 -0.68
N LEU A 216 17.29 24.17 0.22
CA LEU A 216 15.93 24.70 0.19
C LEU A 216 15.96 26.24 0.28
N GLU A 217 14.89 26.87 -0.19
CA GLU A 217 14.82 28.32 -0.26
C GLU A 217 14.99 29.02 1.10
N VAL A 218 15.43 30.28 1.02
CA VAL A 218 15.80 31.11 2.18
C VAL A 218 14.57 31.38 3.05
N GLY A 219 14.50 30.70 4.19
CA GLY A 219 13.40 30.82 5.15
C GLY A 219 13.05 29.47 5.77
N VAL A 220 13.26 28.39 4.99
CA VAL A 220 13.11 27.00 5.44
C VAL A 220 14.41 26.61 6.16
N ALA A 221 14.48 27.00 7.44
CA ALA A 221 15.70 27.04 8.27
C ALA A 221 16.68 25.85 8.11
N ASN A 222 17.82 25.99 7.44
CA ASN A 222 18.95 25.02 7.42
C ASN A 222 18.55 23.52 7.35
N ARG A 223 17.36 23.18 6.85
CA ARG A 223 16.85 21.82 6.76
C ARG A 223 17.53 21.20 5.55
N THR A 224 18.45 20.27 5.83
CA THR A 224 19.28 19.59 4.83
C THR A 224 18.71 18.21 4.47
N GLY A 225 17.62 17.83 5.12
CA GLY A 225 17.00 16.53 5.01
C GLY A 225 15.66 16.48 5.72
N TYR A 226 15.12 15.28 5.80
CA TYR A 226 13.83 14.94 6.40
C TYR A 226 14.00 13.75 7.35
N PHE A 227 12.90 13.27 7.95
CA PHE A 227 12.94 12.16 8.89
C PHE A 227 12.01 11.05 8.41
N ILE A 228 12.54 9.86 8.17
CA ILE A 228 11.78 8.68 7.79
C ILE A 228 11.36 7.93 9.05
N GLU A 229 10.14 7.40 9.04
CA GLU A 229 9.65 6.52 10.08
C GLU A 229 8.73 5.44 9.51
N GLY A 230 9.02 4.18 9.81
CA GLY A 230 8.12 3.07 9.54
C GLY A 230 6.96 3.04 10.52
N TRP A 231 5.74 2.87 10.01
CA TRP A 231 4.53 2.68 10.81
C TRP A 231 3.70 1.53 10.25
N MET A 232 3.62 0.43 11.00
CA MET A 232 2.89 -0.78 10.61
C MET A 232 3.36 -1.35 9.25
N ALA A 233 4.68 -1.47 9.08
CA ALA A 233 5.32 -1.96 7.86
C ALA A 233 5.17 -1.05 6.61
N GLU A 234 4.75 0.21 6.78
CA GLU A 234 4.72 1.20 5.70
C GLU A 234 5.71 2.37 5.97
N LYS A 235 6.33 2.92 4.92
CA LYS A 235 7.25 4.08 4.97
C LYS A 235 6.46 5.39 5.10
N TYR A 236 6.77 6.19 6.11
CA TYR A 236 6.26 7.56 6.29
C TYR A 236 7.39 8.57 6.47
N VAL A 237 7.05 9.85 6.35
CA VAL A 237 7.88 10.98 6.80
C VAL A 237 7.33 11.52 8.11
N ALA A 238 8.17 11.59 9.13
CA ALA A 238 7.87 12.25 10.39
C ALA A 238 8.10 13.76 10.26
N ILE A 239 7.01 14.52 10.19
CA ILE A 239 7.11 15.98 9.95
C ILE A 239 7.81 16.65 11.13
N ASP A 240 8.75 17.54 10.82
CA ASP A 240 9.61 18.24 11.79
C ASP A 240 10.25 17.34 12.88
N ASN A 241 10.64 16.10 12.52
CA ASN A 241 11.21 15.12 13.45
C ASN A 241 10.25 14.78 14.61
N ASN A 242 8.95 14.72 14.31
CA ASN A 242 7.92 14.43 15.28
C ASN A 242 7.31 13.05 15.02
N ALA A 243 7.73 12.04 15.79
CA ALA A 243 7.37 10.64 15.55
C ALA A 243 5.86 10.37 15.50
N ASP A 244 5.07 11.14 16.25
CA ASP A 244 3.61 10.99 16.32
C ASP A 244 2.86 11.79 15.26
N LYS A 245 3.55 12.37 14.27
CA LYS A 245 2.96 13.13 13.15
C LYS A 245 3.59 12.67 11.84
N LEU A 246 2.87 11.81 11.13
CA LEU A 246 3.37 11.12 9.95
C LEU A 246 2.62 11.56 8.69
N VAL A 247 3.33 11.72 7.58
CA VAL A 247 2.76 11.94 6.25
C VAL A 247 3.31 10.91 5.26
N LYS A 248 2.54 10.58 4.22
CA LYS A 248 3.02 9.69 3.17
C LYS A 248 4.05 10.42 2.31
N LEU A 249 5.11 9.72 1.94
CA LEU A 249 6.02 10.15 0.88
C LEU A 249 5.40 9.77 -0.47
N LEU A 250 5.20 10.76 -1.34
CA LEU A 250 4.55 10.56 -2.64
C LEU A 250 5.56 10.50 -3.78
N VAL A 251 6.55 11.40 -3.76
CA VAL A 251 7.61 11.47 -4.77
C VAL A 251 8.94 11.75 -4.08
N GLU A 252 9.96 11.01 -4.49
CA GLU A 252 11.36 11.23 -4.14
C GLU A 252 12.16 10.89 -5.40
N PHE A 253 12.98 11.82 -5.87
CA PHE A 253 13.89 11.63 -7.01
C PHE A 253 15.27 11.34 -6.46
N GLU A 254 15.84 10.23 -6.92
CA GLU A 254 17.19 9.80 -6.54
C GLU A 254 18.21 10.20 -7.62
N ASP A 255 19.46 10.43 -7.22
CA ASP A 255 20.63 10.58 -8.11
C ASP A 255 20.45 11.50 -9.33
N ASP A 256 20.24 10.90 -10.51
CA ASP A 256 20.15 11.55 -11.81
C ASP A 256 18.73 11.57 -12.40
N ASP A 257 17.73 11.25 -11.59
CA ASP A 257 16.32 11.28 -11.95
C ASP A 257 15.91 12.65 -12.49
N LYS A 258 15.26 12.61 -13.67
CA LYS A 258 14.86 13.79 -14.43
C LYS A 258 13.43 13.67 -14.93
N LYS A 259 12.65 14.73 -14.70
CA LYS A 259 11.36 14.93 -15.37
C LYS A 259 11.51 16.00 -16.44
N THR A 260 10.97 15.75 -17.64
CA THR A 260 10.82 16.80 -18.65
C THR A 260 9.33 17.11 -18.85
N LEU A 261 8.95 18.37 -18.72
CA LEU A 261 7.58 18.87 -18.89
C LEU A 261 7.49 19.79 -20.09
N SER A 262 6.46 19.62 -20.93
CA SER A 262 6.09 20.64 -21.90
C SER A 262 5.35 21.78 -21.21
N THR A 263 5.50 23.02 -21.70
CA THR A 263 4.73 24.12 -21.10
C THR A 263 3.22 23.91 -21.28
N GLY A 264 2.45 24.03 -20.20
CA GLY A 264 1.01 23.77 -20.14
C GLY A 264 0.64 22.30 -19.95
N GLU A 265 1.62 21.40 -19.84
CA GLU A 265 1.42 20.00 -19.45
C GLU A 265 1.41 19.90 -17.92
N ALA A 266 0.35 19.32 -17.37
CA ALA A 266 0.27 18.97 -15.95
C ALA A 266 0.89 17.60 -15.73
N TRP A 267 1.84 17.51 -14.80
CA TRP A 267 2.37 16.26 -14.31
C TRP A 267 1.64 15.85 -13.04
N ASP A 268 0.90 14.75 -13.11
CA ASP A 268 0.28 14.10 -11.96
C ASP A 268 1.37 13.51 -11.05
N LEU A 269 1.39 13.97 -9.80
CA LEU A 269 2.33 13.57 -8.75
C LEU A 269 1.69 12.58 -7.75
N GLY A 270 0.42 12.20 -7.95
CA GLY A 270 -0.33 11.33 -7.04
C GLY A 270 -1.12 12.10 -5.97
N GLU A 271 -2.11 11.44 -5.36
CA GLU A 271 -2.98 11.97 -4.30
C GLU A 271 -3.55 13.37 -4.60
N GLY A 272 -3.87 13.62 -5.88
CA GLY A 272 -4.46 14.87 -6.36
C GLY A 272 -3.45 16.01 -6.58
N PHE A 273 -2.17 15.83 -6.28
CA PHE A 273 -1.12 16.81 -6.56
C PHE A 273 -0.74 16.81 -8.03
N SER A 274 -0.50 18.00 -8.59
CA SER A 274 0.09 18.14 -9.91
C SER A 274 0.98 19.36 -10.03
N LEU A 275 2.04 19.24 -10.84
CA LEU A 275 2.95 20.34 -11.16
C LEU A 275 2.85 20.69 -12.64
N THR A 276 2.65 21.97 -12.94
CA THR A 276 2.57 22.48 -14.31
C THR A 276 3.65 23.52 -14.56
N ALA A 277 4.45 23.32 -15.61
CA ALA A 277 5.29 24.39 -16.15
C ALA A 277 4.43 25.31 -17.02
N GLN A 278 4.08 26.50 -16.53
CA GLN A 278 3.15 27.39 -17.23
C GLN A 278 3.81 28.02 -18.46
N GLN A 279 4.95 28.67 -18.24
CA GLN A 279 5.65 29.46 -19.27
C GLN A 279 7.15 29.50 -19.02
N ILE A 280 7.90 29.82 -20.08
CA ILE A 280 9.32 30.18 -20.04
C ILE A 280 9.43 31.63 -20.48
N ASP A 281 10.30 32.41 -19.83
CA ASP A 281 10.49 33.81 -20.17
C ASP A 281 11.07 34.01 -21.58
N LEU A 282 11.11 35.28 -22.03
CA LEU A 282 11.55 35.61 -23.39
C LEU A 282 13.05 35.43 -23.58
N GLU A 283 13.81 35.46 -22.49
CA GLU A 283 15.26 35.27 -22.47
C GLU A 283 15.61 33.77 -22.47
N GLY A 284 14.71 32.90 -22.00
CA GLY A 284 14.97 31.47 -21.83
C GLY A 284 15.85 31.20 -20.62
N GLU A 285 15.70 31.99 -19.56
CA GLU A 285 16.48 31.92 -18.32
C GLU A 285 15.58 31.67 -17.09
N LYS A 286 14.24 31.69 -17.25
CA LYS A 286 13.29 31.47 -16.16
C LYS A 286 12.08 30.67 -16.60
N CYS A 287 11.50 29.90 -15.69
CA CYS A 287 10.20 29.26 -15.88
C CYS A 287 9.24 29.60 -14.74
N TRP A 288 7.95 29.66 -15.07
CA TRP A 288 6.87 29.78 -14.10
C TRP A 288 6.29 28.38 -13.83
N LEU A 289 6.39 27.91 -12.59
CA LEU A 289 5.82 26.66 -12.12
C LEU A 289 4.58 26.93 -11.26
N THR A 290 3.59 26.05 -11.34
CA THR A 290 2.40 26.06 -10.49
C THR A 290 2.20 24.67 -9.89
N LEU A 291 2.12 24.61 -8.55
CA LEU A 291 1.74 23.42 -7.81
C LEU A 291 0.25 23.50 -7.47
N GLU A 292 -0.49 22.43 -7.78
CA GLU A 292 -1.93 22.33 -7.55
C GLU A 292 -2.27 21.08 -6.75
N LYS A 293 -3.35 21.12 -5.97
CA LYS A 293 -4.01 19.95 -5.38
C LYS A 293 -5.49 19.96 -5.72
N ASP A 294 -5.99 18.86 -6.26
CA ASP A 294 -7.38 18.73 -6.72
C ASP A 294 -7.82 19.85 -7.69
N GLY A 295 -6.90 20.27 -8.56
CA GLY A 295 -7.11 21.36 -9.52
C GLY A 295 -7.22 22.76 -8.91
N LYS A 296 -6.78 22.94 -7.66
CA LYS A 296 -6.63 24.26 -7.03
C LYS A 296 -5.16 24.58 -6.83
N GLU A 297 -4.75 25.76 -7.25
CA GLU A 297 -3.41 26.28 -6.98
C GLU A 297 -3.14 26.34 -5.48
N LEU A 298 -2.10 25.64 -5.06
CA LEU A 298 -1.52 25.73 -3.72
C LEU A 298 -0.52 26.88 -3.68
N ASP A 299 0.36 26.92 -4.67
CA ASP A 299 1.43 27.89 -4.79
C ASP A 299 1.97 27.98 -6.22
N SER A 300 2.64 29.10 -6.55
CA SER A 300 3.30 29.26 -7.84
C SER A 300 4.51 30.19 -7.78
N GLU A 301 5.54 29.84 -8.54
CA GLU A 301 6.82 30.54 -8.48
C GLU A 301 7.48 30.71 -9.86
N VAL A 302 8.18 31.84 -10.02
CA VAL A 302 9.04 32.10 -11.17
C VAL A 302 10.48 31.77 -10.78
N VAL A 303 10.94 30.63 -11.25
CA VAL A 303 12.23 30.02 -10.91
C VAL A 303 13.25 30.32 -12.01
N SER A 304 14.49 30.64 -11.65
CA SER A 304 15.54 30.91 -12.64
C SER A 304 16.30 29.63 -12.99
N THR A 305 16.77 29.46 -14.21
CA THR A 305 17.70 28.39 -14.57
C THR A 305 19.13 28.89 -14.38
N GLY A 306 19.86 28.30 -13.42
CA GLY A 306 21.07 28.84 -12.81
C GLY A 306 22.13 29.33 -13.82
N GLY A 307 22.19 30.65 -14.01
CA GLY A 307 23.16 31.29 -14.92
C GLY A 307 24.55 31.51 -14.30
N ALA A 308 24.69 31.45 -12.97
CA ALA A 308 25.95 31.66 -12.27
C ALA A 308 26.10 30.77 -11.02
N ALA A 309 27.33 30.33 -10.71
CA ALA A 309 27.61 29.39 -9.63
C ALA A 309 27.25 29.91 -8.22
N ASP A 310 27.03 31.21 -8.04
CA ASP A 310 26.64 31.88 -6.80
C ASP A 310 25.12 32.06 -6.62
N THR A 311 24.32 31.64 -7.61
CA THR A 311 22.85 31.77 -7.63
C THR A 311 22.14 30.44 -7.89
N LYS A 312 22.81 29.30 -7.70
CA LYS A 312 22.22 27.97 -7.95
C LYS A 312 20.94 27.69 -7.15
N ASN A 313 20.80 28.29 -5.97
CA ASN A 313 19.59 28.13 -5.17
C ASN A 313 18.39 28.91 -5.74
N ASP A 314 18.61 29.88 -6.65
CA ASP A 314 17.52 30.58 -7.37
C ASP A 314 16.83 29.67 -8.40
N SER A 315 17.35 28.44 -8.57
CA SER A 315 16.80 27.37 -9.40
C SER A 315 16.04 26.31 -8.60
N VAL A 316 15.94 26.47 -7.29
CA VAL A 316 15.12 25.61 -6.44
C VAL A 316 13.77 26.29 -6.26
N TYR A 317 12.70 25.51 -6.39
CA TYR A 317 11.35 25.87 -5.98
C TYR A 317 11.04 25.10 -4.69
N THR A 318 10.67 25.77 -3.60
CA THR A 318 10.23 25.15 -2.34
C THR A 318 8.86 25.64 -1.90
N TYR A 319 7.93 24.73 -1.67
CA TYR A 319 6.64 25.04 -1.06
C TYR A 319 6.57 24.50 0.38
N THR A 320 6.19 25.39 1.32
CA THR A 320 6.00 25.06 2.73
C THR A 320 4.59 25.36 3.19
N VAL A 321 4.11 24.59 4.17
CA VAL A 321 2.78 24.77 4.78
C VAL A 321 2.84 24.44 6.27
N ASP A 322 1.96 25.08 7.06
CA ASP A 322 1.79 24.74 8.47
C ASP A 322 0.91 23.48 8.58
N LEU A 323 1.42 22.41 9.18
CA LEU A 323 0.76 21.10 9.27
C LEU A 323 0.74 20.58 10.70
N ALA A 324 -0.43 20.14 11.18
CA ALA A 324 -0.60 19.57 12.51
C ALA A 324 0.05 20.39 13.65
N GLY A 325 0.05 21.72 13.52
CA GLY A 325 0.66 22.64 14.49
C GLY A 325 2.19 22.78 14.41
N GLU A 326 2.84 22.21 13.40
CA GLU A 326 4.23 22.51 13.04
C GLU A 326 4.24 23.57 11.92
N ASP A 327 5.08 24.60 12.08
CA ASP A 327 5.15 25.73 11.14
C ASP A 327 6.17 25.45 10.02
N ASP A 328 5.93 26.04 8.84
CA ASP A 328 6.86 26.06 7.70
C ASP A 328 7.38 24.66 7.29
N VAL A 329 6.54 23.63 7.28
CA VAL A 329 6.92 22.26 6.89
C VAL A 329 7.13 22.20 5.37
N PRO A 330 8.33 21.84 4.85
CA PRO A 330 8.55 21.66 3.42
C PRO A 330 7.86 20.40 2.94
N VAL A 331 6.80 20.58 2.16
CA VAL A 331 6.03 19.46 1.59
C VAL A 331 6.41 19.19 0.14
N PHE A 332 6.93 20.20 -0.57
CA PHE A 332 7.35 20.05 -1.95
C PHE A 332 8.62 20.86 -2.23
N HIS A 333 9.52 20.28 -3.02
CA HIS A 333 10.55 21.04 -3.70
C HIS A 333 10.97 20.40 -5.02
N CYS A 334 11.57 21.19 -5.89
CA CYS A 334 12.27 20.70 -7.08
C CYS A 334 13.39 21.64 -7.51
N PHE A 335 14.33 21.12 -8.28
CA PHE A 335 15.39 21.90 -8.94
C PHE A 335 15.13 22.00 -10.45
N VAL A 336 15.13 23.21 -10.99
CA VAL A 336 15.03 23.45 -12.43
C VAL A 336 16.42 23.35 -13.06
N ASP A 337 16.72 22.18 -13.61
CA ASP A 337 18.01 21.88 -14.24
C ASP A 337 18.18 22.63 -15.56
N ALA A 338 17.14 22.67 -16.39
CA ALA A 338 17.20 23.35 -17.68
C ALA A 338 15.83 23.79 -18.22
N VAL A 339 15.85 24.85 -19.02
CA VAL A 339 14.71 25.31 -19.82
C VAL A 339 15.11 25.36 -21.28
N PHE A 340 14.21 24.94 -22.17
CA PHE A 340 14.46 24.97 -23.60
C PHE A 340 13.28 25.59 -24.34
N ARG A 341 13.61 26.60 -25.16
CA ARG A 341 12.64 27.24 -26.05
C ARG A 341 12.77 26.68 -27.45
N GLY A 342 11.83 25.83 -27.84
CA GLY A 342 11.73 25.30 -29.20
C GLY A 342 10.92 26.21 -30.12
N THR A 343 10.92 25.88 -31.41
CA THR A 343 10.05 26.55 -32.40
C THR A 343 8.58 26.20 -32.21
N ASP A 344 8.31 24.97 -31.76
CA ASP A 344 6.97 24.40 -31.67
C ASP A 344 6.57 24.13 -30.21
N THR A 345 7.53 23.76 -29.36
CA THR A 345 7.29 23.41 -27.95
C THR A 345 8.38 23.99 -27.06
N ASN A 346 7.97 24.52 -25.91
CA ASN A 346 8.86 24.88 -24.82
C ASN A 346 8.85 23.75 -23.79
N ILE A 347 10.00 23.42 -23.22
CA ILE A 347 10.11 22.35 -22.22
C ILE A 347 10.96 22.80 -21.02
N VAL A 348 10.66 22.24 -19.86
CA VAL A 348 11.37 22.43 -18.59
C VAL A 348 11.85 21.08 -18.09
N GLN A 349 13.10 20.97 -17.69
CA GLN A 349 13.67 19.79 -17.05
C GLN A 349 13.83 20.03 -15.55
N LEU A 350 13.33 19.10 -14.76
CA LEU A 350 13.35 19.10 -13.29
C LEU A 350 14.19 17.94 -12.78
N MET A 351 14.89 18.15 -11.67
CA MET A 351 15.60 17.15 -10.87
C MET A 351 15.28 17.35 -9.39
N TYR A 352 15.66 16.38 -8.56
CA TYR A 352 15.52 16.43 -7.10
C TYR A 352 14.11 16.83 -6.65
N VAL A 353 13.11 16.22 -7.27
CA VAL A 353 11.70 16.43 -6.93
C VAL A 353 11.39 15.63 -5.68
N PHE A 354 10.83 16.29 -4.68
CA PHE A 354 10.36 15.67 -3.44
C PHE A 354 8.94 16.16 -3.17
N LEU A 355 8.06 15.25 -2.76
CA LEU A 355 6.70 15.55 -2.37
C LEU A 355 6.26 14.61 -1.24
N THR A 356 5.78 15.19 -0.14
CA THR A 356 4.95 14.49 0.84
C THR A 356 3.49 14.89 0.67
N ASP A 357 2.58 14.02 1.09
CA ASP A 357 1.18 14.40 1.25
C ASP A 357 1.03 15.50 2.33
N ASP A 358 -0.09 16.21 2.31
CA ASP A 358 -0.47 17.20 3.32
C ASP A 358 -1.45 16.65 4.37
N ASN A 359 -1.88 15.39 4.20
CA ASN A 359 -2.72 14.69 5.16
C ASN A 359 -1.85 14.03 6.25
N VAL A 360 -1.88 14.62 7.45
CA VAL A 360 -1.10 14.14 8.59
C VAL A 360 -1.87 13.06 9.36
N LEU A 361 -1.24 11.91 9.54
CA LEU A 361 -1.59 10.92 10.54
C LEU A 361 -0.99 11.36 11.89
N GLU A 362 -1.85 11.85 12.79
CA GLU A 362 -1.48 12.12 14.18
C GLU A 362 -1.78 10.87 15.02
N ILE A 363 -0.80 10.40 15.81
CA ILE A 363 -0.91 9.21 16.65
C ILE A 363 -0.98 9.62 18.11
N GLU A 364 -2.08 9.29 18.78
CA GLU A 364 -2.29 9.68 20.18
C GLU A 364 -2.16 8.51 21.16
N VAL A 365 -1.80 8.83 22.41
CA VAL A 365 -1.81 7.84 23.50
C VAL A 365 -3.24 7.34 23.74
N ASN A 366 -3.38 6.05 24.03
CA ASN A 366 -4.62 5.28 24.17
C ASN A 366 -5.38 5.01 22.86
N GLU A 367 -4.78 5.26 21.68
CA GLU A 367 -5.32 4.73 20.43
C GLU A 367 -5.08 3.23 20.32
N GLN A 368 -6.08 2.51 19.83
CA GLN A 368 -6.05 1.06 19.69
C GLN A 368 -5.93 0.64 18.22
N TYR A 369 -5.05 -0.34 17.98
CA TYR A 369 -4.76 -0.92 16.68
C TYR A 369 -4.71 -2.44 16.82
N GLY A 370 -5.81 -3.11 16.48
CA GLY A 370 -5.93 -4.55 16.71
C GLY A 370 -5.89 -4.87 18.21
N ALA A 371 -4.98 -5.76 18.62
CA ALA A 371 -4.77 -6.14 20.01
C ALA A 371 -3.78 -5.20 20.74
N MET A 372 -3.34 -4.12 20.10
CA MET A 372 -2.27 -3.24 20.58
C MET A 372 -2.81 -1.84 20.88
N GLU A 373 -2.31 -1.20 21.94
CA GLU A 373 -2.63 0.17 22.35
C GLU A 373 -1.38 1.05 22.39
N VAL A 374 -1.50 2.30 21.93
CA VAL A 374 -0.43 3.30 21.98
C VAL A 374 -0.21 3.75 23.42
N VAL A 375 0.90 3.33 24.02
CA VAL A 375 1.28 3.69 25.39
C VAL A 375 2.28 4.85 25.45
N THR A 376 2.89 5.22 24.33
CA THR A 376 3.77 6.39 24.21
C THR A 376 3.68 6.94 22.79
N ALA A 377 3.33 8.21 22.67
CA ALA A 377 3.42 9.01 21.46
C ALA A 377 4.04 10.36 21.82
N ASN A 378 5.12 10.72 21.12
CA ASN A 378 5.82 12.00 21.21
C ASN A 378 6.88 12.06 20.11
N ALA A 379 7.47 13.23 19.90
CA ALA A 379 8.52 13.48 18.91
C ALA A 379 9.68 12.49 18.80
N ARG A 380 9.99 11.74 19.87
CA ARG A 380 11.17 10.86 19.87
C ARG A 380 10.90 9.42 19.49
N GLN A 381 9.67 8.94 19.67
CA GLN A 381 9.30 7.54 19.45
C GLN A 381 7.80 7.31 19.66
N ILE A 382 7.32 6.25 19.02
CA ILE A 382 6.05 5.61 19.34
C ILE A 382 6.30 4.24 19.98
N ILE A 383 5.54 3.93 21.02
CA ILE A 383 5.48 2.59 21.62
C ILE A 383 4.03 2.16 21.67
N VAL A 384 3.75 1.03 21.04
CA VAL A 384 2.45 0.36 21.02
C VAL A 384 2.62 -0.98 21.71
N ARG A 385 1.70 -1.36 22.59
CA ARG A 385 1.82 -2.58 23.40
C ARG A 385 0.48 -3.29 23.45
N ASN A 386 0.48 -4.61 23.53
CA ASN A 386 -0.78 -5.29 23.81
C ASN A 386 -1.27 -4.92 25.22
N ASP A 387 -2.42 -4.25 25.28
CA ASP A 387 -3.06 -3.79 26.51
C ASP A 387 -4.51 -4.26 26.50
N GLU A 388 -4.99 -4.70 27.65
CA GLU A 388 -6.30 -5.35 27.88
C GLU A 388 -6.58 -6.66 27.10
N ASP A 389 -5.91 -6.91 25.97
CA ASP A 389 -6.04 -8.09 25.13
C ASP A 389 -4.83 -9.05 25.24
N THR A 390 -5.13 -10.34 25.35
CA THR A 390 -4.16 -11.44 25.22
C THR A 390 -4.21 -12.02 23.82
N LEU A 391 -3.07 -12.46 23.28
CA LEU A 391 -3.01 -13.16 21.98
C LEU A 391 -2.77 -14.66 22.19
N ASP A 392 -3.45 -15.53 21.45
CA ASP A 392 -3.38 -16.98 21.65
C ASP A 392 -2.67 -17.72 20.50
N LEU A 393 -1.44 -18.18 20.73
CA LEU A 393 -0.65 -18.91 19.76
C LEU A 393 -0.99 -20.41 19.75
N ASP A 394 -2.28 -20.73 19.77
CA ASP A 394 -2.79 -22.09 19.66
C ASP A 394 -2.36 -22.74 18.32
N ALA A 395 -2.37 -24.07 18.25
CA ALA A 395 -1.93 -24.76 17.04
C ALA A 395 -2.83 -24.43 15.85
N ASP A 396 -2.22 -24.23 14.68
CA ASP A 396 -2.91 -23.88 13.42
C ASP A 396 -3.74 -22.58 13.47
N THR A 397 -3.34 -21.61 14.31
CA THR A 397 -4.02 -20.31 14.39
C THR A 397 -3.31 -19.21 13.61
N THR A 398 -4.10 -18.20 13.26
CA THR A 398 -3.63 -16.90 12.80
C THR A 398 -4.20 -15.86 13.77
N GLU A 399 -3.34 -15.12 14.45
CA GLU A 399 -3.74 -14.12 15.45
C GLU A 399 -3.37 -12.72 15.00
N LEU A 400 -4.33 -11.79 15.01
CA LEU A 400 -4.10 -10.39 14.65
C LEU A 400 -3.28 -9.69 15.74
N ILE A 401 -2.22 -8.98 15.33
CA ILE A 401 -1.44 -8.11 16.19
C ILE A 401 -1.98 -6.68 16.06
N MET A 402 -1.74 -6.05 14.91
CA MET A 402 -2.11 -4.66 14.61
C MET A 402 -2.13 -4.44 13.10
N GLY A 403 -3.02 -3.58 12.59
CA GLY A 403 -3.14 -3.31 11.15
C GLY A 403 -3.38 -4.60 10.34
N ASN A 404 -2.47 -4.91 9.44
CA ASN A 404 -2.41 -6.15 8.64
C ASN A 404 -1.27 -7.10 9.10
N MET A 405 -0.80 -6.95 10.34
CA MET A 405 0.25 -7.77 10.93
C MET A 405 -0.34 -8.84 11.86
N TYR A 406 0.13 -10.07 11.73
CA TYR A 406 -0.39 -11.23 12.45
C TYR A 406 0.73 -12.14 12.95
N PHE A 407 0.43 -13.01 13.91
CA PHE A 407 1.20 -14.24 14.14
C PHE A 407 0.57 -15.41 13.39
N LYS A 408 1.42 -16.24 12.78
CA LYS A 408 1.03 -17.57 12.27
C LYS A 408 1.67 -18.65 13.14
N THR A 409 0.85 -19.56 13.67
CA THR A 409 1.33 -20.69 14.46
C THR A 409 1.27 -21.99 13.65
N ALA A 410 2.30 -22.82 13.76
CA ALA A 410 2.34 -24.11 13.10
C ALA A 410 1.29 -25.08 13.68
N ASP A 411 0.70 -25.88 12.80
CA ASP A 411 -0.06 -27.07 13.18
C ASP A 411 0.89 -28.15 13.72
N ASN A 412 1.06 -28.18 15.04
CA ASN A 412 1.91 -29.16 15.70
C ASN A 412 1.01 -30.19 16.39
N ASP A 413 0.77 -31.30 15.68
CA ASP A 413 -0.04 -32.45 16.09
C ASP A 413 0.46 -33.17 17.36
N ASP A 414 -0.39 -34.09 17.88
CA ASP A 414 -0.18 -34.97 19.04
C ASP A 414 1.14 -35.80 18.96
N GLY A 415 2.26 -35.16 19.29
CA GLY A 415 3.59 -35.77 19.30
C GLY A 415 4.72 -34.74 19.25
N ASP A 416 4.49 -33.62 18.57
CA ASP A 416 5.38 -32.46 18.57
C ASP A 416 4.72 -31.33 19.37
N ARG A 417 5.13 -31.17 20.63
CA ARG A 417 4.59 -30.10 21.47
C ARG A 417 5.38 -28.80 21.37
N ALA A 418 6.36 -28.72 20.47
CA ALA A 418 7.09 -27.46 20.27
C ALA A 418 6.09 -26.36 19.87
N LEU A 419 6.32 -25.13 20.34
CA LEU A 419 5.62 -23.96 19.81
C LEU A 419 6.48 -23.41 18.68
N ARG A 420 5.91 -23.27 17.47
CA ARG A 420 6.56 -22.63 16.33
C ARG A 420 5.65 -21.59 15.75
N PHE A 421 6.14 -20.36 15.63
CA PHE A 421 5.35 -19.24 15.14
C PHE A 421 6.26 -18.17 14.56
N TYR A 422 5.68 -17.27 13.78
CA TYR A 422 6.35 -16.10 13.23
C TYR A 422 5.35 -14.97 13.01
N PRO A 423 5.77 -13.70 13.10
CA PRO A 423 4.97 -12.59 12.63
C PRO A 423 5.00 -12.54 11.09
N TYR A 424 3.92 -12.07 10.49
CA TYR A 424 3.87 -11.75 9.06
C TYR A 424 2.94 -10.56 8.82
N VAL A 425 3.11 -9.91 7.67
CA VAL A 425 2.20 -8.88 7.16
C VAL A 425 1.54 -9.40 5.90
N GLU A 426 0.21 -9.24 5.81
CA GLU A 426 -0.54 -9.48 4.57
C GLU A 426 -0.36 -8.28 3.62
N TRP A 427 0.24 -8.53 2.46
CA TRP A 427 0.43 -7.52 1.42
C TRP A 427 -0.37 -7.87 0.18
N THR A 428 -1.13 -6.92 -0.36
CA THR A 428 -1.95 -7.15 -1.57
C THR A 428 -1.37 -6.41 -2.77
N VAL A 429 -1.01 -7.17 -3.81
CA VAL A 429 -0.70 -6.63 -5.13
C VAL A 429 -2.01 -6.50 -5.90
N GLY A 430 -2.40 -5.27 -6.22
CA GLY A 430 -3.61 -5.00 -6.98
C GLY A 430 -3.53 -5.56 -8.40
N GLY A 431 -4.63 -6.13 -8.90
CA GLY A 431 -4.79 -6.39 -10.33
C GLY A 431 -4.99 -5.09 -11.09
N ALA A 432 -4.57 -5.04 -12.35
CA ALA A 432 -5.14 -4.05 -13.26
C ALA A 432 -6.67 -4.16 -13.15
N PRO A 433 -7.42 -3.04 -13.04
CA PRO A 433 -8.87 -3.11 -12.91
C PRO A 433 -9.42 -3.88 -14.12
N THR A 434 -9.77 -5.14 -13.90
CA THR A 434 -10.64 -5.86 -14.79
C THR A 434 -11.99 -5.22 -14.58
N ASP A 435 -12.59 -4.71 -15.67
CA ASP A 435 -14.01 -4.35 -15.70
C ASP A 435 -14.81 -5.62 -15.40
N GLU A 436 -14.87 -6.02 -14.13
CA GLU A 436 -15.78 -7.03 -13.65
C GLU A 436 -17.15 -6.38 -13.64
N ILE A 437 -17.89 -6.68 -14.70
CA ILE A 437 -19.34 -6.53 -14.72
C ILE A 437 -19.83 -7.37 -13.53
N ASP A 438 -20.29 -6.70 -12.48
CA ASP A 438 -21.00 -7.29 -11.37
C ASP A 438 -22.23 -8.05 -11.89
N GLU A 439 -22.08 -9.36 -12.11
CA GLU A 439 -23.17 -10.28 -12.43
C GLU A 439 -23.93 -10.75 -11.17
N THR A 440 -23.89 -10.01 -10.05
CA THR A 440 -24.71 -10.31 -8.86
C THR A 440 -25.86 -9.35 -8.59
N ALA A 441 -26.19 -8.48 -9.54
CA ALA A 441 -27.50 -7.81 -9.56
C ALA A 441 -28.61 -8.82 -9.90
N THR A 442 -29.05 -9.56 -8.89
CA THR A 442 -30.31 -10.32 -8.93
C THR A 442 -31.45 -9.29 -9.04
N PRO A 443 -32.22 -9.21 -10.14
CA PRO A 443 -33.33 -8.27 -10.20
C PRO A 443 -34.40 -8.72 -9.21
N GLU A 444 -34.78 -7.85 -8.28
CA GLU A 444 -36.01 -8.02 -7.49
C GLU A 444 -37.19 -8.28 -8.45
N PRO A 445 -38.07 -9.26 -8.15
CA PRO A 445 -39.23 -9.48 -8.97
C PRO A 445 -40.17 -8.29 -8.80
N THR A 446 -40.28 -7.51 -9.87
CA THR A 446 -41.33 -6.50 -10.03
C THR A 446 -42.68 -7.21 -10.05
N GLU A 447 -43.46 -6.99 -9.00
CA GLU A 447 -44.85 -7.45 -8.91
C GLU A 447 -45.67 -6.74 -9.99
N ALA A 448 -45.93 -7.44 -11.09
CA ALA A 448 -46.84 -6.99 -12.13
C ALA A 448 -48.29 -7.17 -11.64
N GLU A 449 -48.95 -6.04 -11.35
CA GLU A 449 -50.40 -5.99 -11.19
C GLU A 449 -51.09 -6.51 -12.47
N HIS A 450 -51.80 -7.62 -12.34
CA HIS A 450 -52.87 -8.00 -13.27
C HIS A 450 -54.22 -7.87 -12.57
N ALA A 451 -54.95 -6.84 -12.99
CA ALA A 451 -56.37 -6.68 -12.74
C ALA A 451 -57.18 -7.78 -13.45
N ASP A 452 -58.05 -8.46 -12.72
CA ASP A 452 -59.45 -8.63 -13.13
C ASP A 452 -60.35 -9.11 -11.97
N GLY A 453 -61.62 -8.73 -12.01
CA GLY A 453 -62.70 -9.53 -11.41
C GLY A 453 -63.38 -9.00 -10.14
N ASN A 454 -64.13 -7.92 -10.28
CA ASN A 454 -65.19 -7.52 -9.33
C ASN A 454 -66.30 -8.59 -9.23
N VAL A 455 -66.56 -9.16 -8.04
CA VAL A 455 -67.87 -9.72 -7.65
C VAL A 455 -68.15 -9.47 -6.17
N THR A 456 -69.36 -8.96 -5.94
CA THR A 456 -70.09 -8.60 -4.73
C THR A 456 -70.40 -9.76 -3.78
N ASP A 457 -70.34 -9.54 -2.45
CA ASP A 457 -71.52 -9.46 -1.55
C ASP A 457 -71.15 -9.60 -0.06
N GLY A 458 -71.72 -8.72 0.76
CA GLY A 458 -72.54 -9.13 1.91
C GLY A 458 -71.93 -9.21 3.33
N ALA A 459 -72.38 -8.27 4.18
CA ALA A 459 -72.60 -8.35 5.64
C ALA A 459 -71.35 -8.50 6.55
N GLY A 460 -71.23 -7.87 7.72
CA GLY A 460 -72.14 -7.14 8.59
C GLY A 460 -71.71 -7.41 10.05
N GLU A 461 -71.78 -6.37 10.90
CA GLU A 461 -71.78 -6.41 12.39
C GLU A 461 -70.44 -6.86 13.05
N GLY A 462 -69.95 -6.35 14.19
CA GLY A 462 -70.40 -5.43 15.24
C GLY A 462 -69.23 -5.30 16.25
N GLU A 463 -68.99 -4.11 16.81
CA GLU A 463 -69.19 -3.77 18.24
C GLU A 463 -67.99 -3.97 19.20
N GLY A 464 -67.79 -2.96 20.08
CA GLY A 464 -67.13 -3.07 21.39
C GLY A 464 -65.75 -2.40 21.46
N GLU A 465 -65.64 -1.09 21.72
CA GLU A 465 -65.70 -0.39 23.03
C GLU A 465 -64.54 -0.69 24.00
N GLY A 466 -63.90 0.39 24.47
CA GLY A 466 -62.89 0.38 25.54
C GLY A 466 -62.21 1.75 25.72
N GLU A 467 -62.88 2.63 26.45
CA GLU A 467 -62.51 4.02 26.81
C GLU A 467 -61.28 4.14 27.74
N GLY A 468 -60.68 5.36 27.80
CA GLY A 468 -60.02 5.83 29.01
C GLY A 468 -58.97 6.95 28.85
N GLU A 469 -59.44 8.21 28.84
CA GLU A 469 -58.94 9.44 29.51
C GLU A 469 -57.41 9.68 29.66
N GLY A 470 -56.84 10.88 29.45
CA GLY A 470 -57.38 12.23 29.29
C GLY A 470 -56.29 13.33 29.23
N GLU A 471 -56.77 14.56 29.02
CA GLU A 471 -56.14 15.90 29.15
C GLU A 471 -54.91 16.25 28.28
N ALA A 472 -55.02 17.05 27.22
CA ALA A 472 -55.18 18.52 27.16
C ALA A 472 -53.96 19.28 27.75
N VAL A 473 -53.22 20.07 26.96
CA VAL A 473 -53.35 21.54 26.78
C VAL A 473 -52.45 21.92 25.56
N ALA A 474 -52.98 22.34 24.40
CA ALA A 474 -53.26 23.72 23.92
C ALA A 474 -52.05 24.69 24.11
N THR A 475 -51.47 25.36 23.11
CA THR A 475 -52.03 26.33 22.14
C THR A 475 -50.93 26.70 21.12
N ALA A 476 -51.15 26.63 19.80
CA ALA A 476 -51.76 27.64 18.90
C ALA A 476 -50.78 28.77 18.48
N THR A 477 -50.22 28.73 17.25
CA THR A 477 -50.69 29.41 16.00
C THR A 477 -49.87 30.70 15.77
N THR A 478 -49.16 30.91 14.65
CA THR A 478 -49.70 31.55 13.43
C THR A 478 -48.60 31.69 12.37
N ALA A 479 -48.91 31.32 11.12
CA ALA A 479 -48.33 31.90 9.90
C ALA A 479 -49.06 33.21 9.56
N PRO A 480 -48.55 34.07 8.64
CA PRO A 480 -48.94 33.93 7.22
C PRO A 480 -47.91 34.39 6.14
N THR A 481 -47.87 33.62 5.05
CA THR A 481 -48.10 33.94 3.62
C THR A 481 -47.57 35.22 2.90
N GLU A 482 -46.86 34.95 1.78
CA GLU A 482 -46.73 35.61 0.44
C GLU A 482 -46.34 37.10 0.28
N ALA A 483 -45.32 37.37 -0.57
CA ALA A 483 -45.51 37.68 -2.01
C ALA A 483 -44.20 38.11 -2.71
N GLU A 484 -44.10 37.80 -4.00
CA GLU A 484 -43.01 38.06 -4.96
C GLU A 484 -42.63 39.53 -5.19
N ALA A 485 -41.35 39.78 -5.54
CA ALA A 485 -40.91 40.80 -6.50
C ALA A 485 -39.45 40.57 -6.95
N GLU A 486 -39.23 40.29 -8.23
CA GLU A 486 -37.99 40.65 -8.98
C GLU A 486 -38.15 42.09 -9.54
N PRO A 487 -37.12 42.81 -10.05
CA PRO A 487 -35.76 42.38 -10.48
C PRO A 487 -34.62 43.32 -9.99
N THR A 488 -33.35 43.09 -10.40
CA THR A 488 -32.45 44.04 -11.14
C THR A 488 -31.02 43.48 -11.23
N GLU A 489 -30.48 43.39 -12.45
CA GLU A 489 -29.08 43.08 -12.79
C GLU A 489 -28.10 44.12 -12.23
N ALA A 490 -26.93 43.66 -11.75
CA ALA A 490 -25.75 44.48 -11.57
C ALA A 490 -24.55 43.78 -12.24
N GLU A 491 -24.04 44.40 -13.30
CA GLU A 491 -22.77 44.06 -13.94
C GLU A 491 -21.63 44.27 -12.93
N THR A 492 -20.84 43.23 -12.67
CA THR A 492 -19.54 43.33 -12.00
C THR A 492 -18.44 43.24 -13.05
N GLU A 493 -17.65 44.31 -13.20
CA GLU A 493 -16.43 44.30 -14.00
C GLU A 493 -15.42 43.28 -13.43
N PRO A 494 -14.65 42.56 -14.27
CA PRO A 494 -13.59 41.69 -13.78
C PRO A 494 -12.40 42.53 -13.29
N THR A 495 -11.94 42.24 -12.08
CA THR A 495 -10.67 42.70 -11.53
C THR A 495 -9.49 42.18 -12.37
N GLU A 496 -8.61 43.09 -12.79
CA GLU A 496 -7.33 42.82 -13.46
C GLU A 496 -6.42 42.00 -12.52
N PRO A 497 -5.77 40.90 -12.97
CA PRO A 497 -4.75 40.23 -12.18
C PRO A 497 -3.49 41.11 -12.06
N GLU A 498 -2.83 41.06 -10.90
CA GLU A 498 -1.59 41.78 -10.63
C GLU A 498 -0.47 41.38 -11.62
N LYS A 499 0.39 42.35 -11.96
CA LYS A 499 1.51 42.14 -12.90
C LYS A 499 2.67 41.45 -12.18
N THR A 500 2.98 40.21 -12.57
CA THR A 500 4.19 39.51 -12.12
C THR A 500 5.44 40.07 -12.82
N PRO A 501 6.47 40.52 -12.08
CA PRO A 501 7.72 41.00 -12.66
C PRO A 501 8.44 39.88 -13.43
N GLY A 502 8.75 40.11 -14.72
CA GLY A 502 9.48 39.14 -15.57
C GLY A 502 8.66 38.54 -16.72
N PHE A 503 7.32 38.64 -16.67
CA PHE A 503 6.44 38.25 -17.76
C PHE A 503 5.61 39.46 -18.21
N GLU A 504 6.11 40.21 -19.20
CA GLU A 504 5.29 41.28 -19.81
C GLU A 504 4.08 40.64 -20.49
N ALA A 505 2.88 40.92 -19.96
CA ALA A 505 1.60 40.37 -20.40
C ALA A 505 1.42 40.40 -21.92
N VAL A 506 1.52 39.22 -22.55
CA VAL A 506 1.09 39.03 -23.95
C VAL A 506 -0.38 38.62 -23.93
N PHE A 507 -1.27 39.61 -24.00
CA PHE A 507 -2.66 39.37 -24.39
C PHE A 507 -2.70 39.02 -25.89
N ALA A 508 -2.89 37.74 -26.21
CA ALA A 508 -3.23 37.34 -27.56
C ALA A 508 -4.73 37.64 -27.83
N ILE A 509 -5.02 38.87 -28.27
CA ILE A 509 -6.29 39.20 -28.92
C ILE A 509 -6.04 39.64 -30.36
N SER A 510 -6.83 39.03 -31.27
CA SER A 510 -7.00 39.24 -32.72
C SER A 510 -6.26 38.23 -33.60
N GLY A 511 -6.89 37.50 -34.53
CA GLY A 511 -8.28 37.43 -34.97
C GLY A 511 -8.31 36.79 -36.36
N LEU A 512 -9.15 35.77 -36.57
CA LEU A 512 -9.53 35.31 -37.92
C LEU A 512 -10.94 34.72 -37.91
N LEU A 513 -11.92 35.62 -37.93
CA LEU A 513 -13.26 35.34 -38.40
C LEU A 513 -13.26 35.12 -39.92
N ALA A 514 -13.97 34.08 -40.35
CA ALA A 514 -14.60 33.91 -41.66
C ALA A 514 -13.72 33.51 -42.88
N ILE A 515 -13.45 32.20 -43.01
CA ILE A 515 -13.46 31.53 -44.32
C ILE A 515 -14.37 30.30 -44.23
N ALA A 516 -15.67 30.54 -44.18
CA ALA A 516 -16.69 29.51 -44.34
C ALA A 516 -17.94 30.09 -45.05
N TYR A 517 -17.78 30.67 -46.26
CA TYR A 517 -18.93 30.93 -47.14
C TYR A 517 -18.63 31.08 -48.64
N LEU A 518 -17.61 30.41 -49.20
CA LEU A 518 -17.37 30.50 -50.66
C LEU A 518 -16.91 29.21 -51.34
N VAL A 519 -17.46 28.06 -50.95
CA VAL A 519 -17.43 26.84 -51.79
C VAL A 519 -18.75 26.08 -51.63
N LEU A 520 -19.81 26.53 -52.31
CA LEU A 520 -20.97 25.71 -52.72
C LEU A 520 -21.98 26.56 -53.53
N ARG A 521 -21.59 27.00 -54.74
CA ARG A 521 -22.55 27.28 -55.82
C ARG A 521 -21.89 27.38 -57.19
N GLN A 522 -21.34 26.26 -57.67
CA GLN A 522 -21.33 25.93 -59.09
C GLN A 522 -21.39 24.40 -59.26
N ARG A 523 -22.62 23.87 -59.23
CA ARG A 523 -23.10 22.77 -60.09
C ARG A 523 -24.58 22.53 -59.78
N ASP A 524 -25.37 22.85 -60.80
CA ASP A 524 -26.80 22.59 -61.07
C ASP A 524 -27.88 23.14 -60.11
#